data_AF-A0A8J4H392-F1
#
_entry.id   AF-A0A8J4H392-F1
#
_cell.length_a   1.000
_cell.length_b   1.000
_cell.length_c   1.000
_cell.angle_alpha   90.00
_cell.angle_beta   90.00
_cell.angle_gamma   90.00
#
_symmetry.space_group_name_H-M   'P 1'
#
loop_
_entity.id
_entity.type
_entity.pdbx_description
1 polymer ?
#
loop_
_entity_poly.entity_id
_entity_poly.type
_entity_poly.pdbx_seq_one_letter_code
_entity_poly.pdbx_strand_id
1 'polypeptide(L)'
;MDSIRTLREDELEDSIQVTATAFHVPLDEEQVNERKRILDPNTIIGLFYQGKLVSKLSLLPLHIWLGGEMFPMGGDCLCRNIA
;
A
#
# COMPACT_ATOMS: atom_id res chain seq x y z
N MET A 1 -11.85 -2.34 18.73
CA MET A 1 -11.71 -0.87 18.66
C MET A 1 -11.13 -0.60 17.30
N ASP A 2 -11.92 0.06 16.46
CA ASP A 2 -11.59 0.18 15.04
C ASP A 2 -10.74 1.43 14.87
N SER A 3 -9.66 1.32 14.10
CA SER A 3 -8.70 2.41 13.95
C SER A 3 -8.19 2.52 12.52
N ILE A 4 -8.10 3.75 12.03
CA ILE A 4 -7.46 4.10 10.77
C ILE A 4 -6.14 4.76 11.13
N ARG A 5 -5.02 4.17 10.69
CA ARG A 5 -3.68 4.70 10.98
C ARG A 5 -2.67 4.22 9.95
N THR A 6 -1.49 4.84 9.95
CA THR A 6 -0.34 4.35 9.20
C THR A 6 0.09 2.96 9.68
N LEU A 7 0.60 2.17 8.73
CA LEU A 7 1.15 0.85 9.02
C LEU A 7 2.48 0.96 9.75
N ARG A 8 2.82 -0.11 10.47
CA ARG A 8 4.18 -0.37 10.95
C ARG A 8 4.90 -1.36 10.03
N GLU A 9 6.22 -1.45 10.14
CA GLU A 9 7.03 -2.40 9.35
C GLU A 9 6.61 -3.87 9.56
N ASP A 10 6.25 -4.24 10.79
CA ASP A 10 5.76 -5.58 11.14
C ASP A 10 4.43 -5.94 10.46
N GLU A 11 3.71 -4.94 9.93
CA GLU A 11 2.38 -5.09 9.33
C GLU A 11 2.43 -5.06 7.79
N LEU A 12 3.63 -4.96 7.19
CA LEU A 12 3.81 -4.92 5.74
C LEU A 12 3.41 -6.24 5.05
N GLU A 13 3.58 -7.37 5.73
CA GLU A 13 3.23 -8.67 5.16
C GLU A 13 1.71 -8.86 5.08
N ASP A 14 1.01 -8.54 6.17
CA ASP A 14 -0.46 -8.50 6.21
C ASP A 14 -1.02 -7.58 5.12
N SER A 15 -0.38 -6.42 4.92
CA SER A 15 -0.71 -5.45 3.87
C SER A 15 -0.61 -6.06 2.47
N ILE A 16 0.47 -6.78 2.18
CA ILE A 16 0.66 -7.47 0.89
C ILE A 16 -0.42 -8.54 0.71
N GLN A 17 -0.73 -9.30 1.75
CA GLN A 17 -1.72 -10.38 1.69
C GLN A 17 -3.15 -9.84 1.47
N VAL A 18 -3.50 -8.72 2.09
CA VAL A 18 -4.79 -8.03 1.85
C VAL A 18 -4.95 -7.66 0.38
N THR A 19 -3.91 -7.08 -0.23
CA THR A 19 -3.92 -6.79 -1.67
C THR A 19 -3.98 -8.05 -2.52
N ALA A 20 -3.16 -9.06 -2.24
CA ALA A 20 -3.14 -10.33 -2.98
C ALA A 20 -4.54 -10.98 -3.01
N THR A 21 -5.21 -10.97 -1.86
CA THR A 21 -6.57 -11.50 -1.70
C THR A 21 -7.60 -10.65 -2.44
N ALA A 22 -7.56 -9.32 -2.29
CA ALA A 22 -8.54 -8.42 -2.91
C ALA A 22 -8.48 -8.40 -4.44
N PHE A 23 -7.29 -8.56 -5.02
CA PHE A 23 -7.07 -8.57 -6.47
C PHE A 23 -6.91 -9.98 -7.06
N HIS A 24 -7.06 -11.02 -6.24
CA HIS A 24 -6.91 -12.42 -6.65
C HIS A 24 -5.56 -12.73 -7.35
N VAL A 25 -4.47 -12.14 -6.86
CA VAL A 25 -3.13 -12.34 -7.40
C VAL A 25 -2.35 -13.26 -6.46
N PRO A 26 -1.99 -14.50 -6.88
CA PRO A 26 -1.10 -15.34 -6.08
C PRO A 26 0.29 -14.72 -6.05
N LEU A 27 0.92 -14.72 -4.88
CA LEU A 27 2.30 -14.29 -4.69
C LEU A 27 3.10 -15.42 -4.10
N ASP A 28 4.29 -15.64 -4.63
CA ASP A 28 5.28 -16.50 -3.98
C ASP A 28 6.09 -15.72 -2.91
N GLU A 29 6.89 -16.44 -2.13
CA GLU A 29 7.69 -15.85 -1.06
C GLU A 29 8.73 -14.82 -1.58
N GLU A 30 9.26 -15.02 -2.79
CA GLU A 30 10.23 -14.10 -3.39
C GLU A 30 9.57 -12.76 -3.72
N GLN A 31 8.38 -12.82 -4.34
CA GLN A 31 7.57 -11.66 -4.67
C GLN A 31 7.07 -10.91 -3.43
N VAL A 32 6.71 -11.63 -2.36
CA VAL A 32 6.36 -11.00 -1.08
C VAL A 32 7.58 -10.27 -0.50
N ASN A 33 8.75 -10.91 -0.48
CA ASN A 33 9.96 -10.31 0.03
C ASN A 33 10.41 -9.08 -0.77
N GLU A 34 10.31 -9.13 -2.10
CA GLU A 34 10.61 -7.98 -2.96
C GLU A 34 9.64 -6.83 -2.68
N ARG A 35 8.35 -7.12 -2.54
CA ARG A 35 7.34 -6.11 -2.17
C ARG A 35 7.62 -5.48 -0.80
N LYS A 36 8.04 -6.27 0.20
CA LYS A 36 8.43 -5.74 1.52
C LYS A 36 9.60 -4.77 1.43
N ARG A 37 10.53 -4.93 0.47
CA ARG A 37 11.68 -4.03 0.28
C ARG A 37 11.31 -2.67 -0.32
N ILE A 38 10.30 -2.64 -1.19
CA ILE A 38 9.92 -1.42 -1.94
C ILE A 38 8.77 -0.65 -1.30
N LEU A 39 8.01 -1.26 -0.39
CA LEU A 39 6.89 -0.62 0.29
C LEU A 39 7.41 0.24 1.45
N ASP A 40 6.96 1.49 1.48
CA ASP A 40 7.18 2.40 2.62
C ASP A 40 5.91 2.41 3.49
N PRO A 41 5.94 1.87 4.72
CA PRO A 41 4.79 1.83 5.60
C PRO A 41 4.22 3.22 5.94
N ASN A 42 5.05 4.28 5.89
CA ASN A 42 4.61 5.65 6.16
C ASN A 42 3.66 6.20 5.09
N THR A 43 3.67 5.59 3.91
CA THR A 43 2.79 5.96 2.79
C THR A 43 1.50 5.13 2.77
N ILE A 44 1.31 4.19 3.69
CA ILE A 44 0.19 3.26 3.69
C ILE A 44 -0.68 3.50 4.91
N ILE A 45 -1.96 3.75 4.68
CA ILE A 45 -3.00 3.88 5.70
C ILE A 45 -3.79 2.57 5.75
N GLY A 46 -3.84 1.94 6.92
CA GLY A 46 -4.58 0.72 7.18
C GLY A 46 -5.83 0.96 8.01
N LEU A 47 -6.89 0.23 7.68
CA LEU A 47 -8.08 0.08 8.51
C LEU A 47 -7.93 -1.21 9.34
N PHE A 48 -7.92 -1.06 10.66
CA PHE A 48 -7.82 -2.16 11.60
C PHE A 48 -9.17 -2.41 12.26
N TYR A 49 -9.66 -3.65 12.16
CA TYR A 49 -10.87 -4.13 12.84
C TYR A 49 -10.50 -5.31 13.73
N GLN A 50 -10.86 -5.24 15.02
CA GLN A 50 -10.49 -6.26 16.02
C GLN A 50 -8.99 -6.61 16.04
N GLY A 51 -8.12 -5.62 15.81
CA GLY A 51 -6.67 -5.79 15.82
C GLY A 51 -6.09 -6.41 14.54
N LYS A 52 -6.92 -6.70 13.53
CA LYS A 52 -6.48 -7.22 12.22
C LYS A 52 -6.61 -6.15 11.15
N LEU A 53 -5.64 -6.11 10.23
CA LEU A 53 -5.72 -5.28 9.04
C LEU A 53 -6.80 -5.85 8.10
N VAL A 54 -7.84 -5.07 7.83
CA VAL A 54 -8.96 -5.49 6.96
C VAL A 54 -8.98 -4.79 5.62
N SER A 55 -8.38 -3.60 5.54
CA SER A 55 -8.25 -2.84 4.30
C SER A 55 -7.06 -1.89 4.40
N LYS A 56 -6.57 -1.44 3.25
CA LYS A 56 -5.48 -0.46 3.18
C LYS A 56 -5.62 0.47 1.98
N LEU A 57 -4.96 1.60 2.06
CA LEU A 57 -4.81 2.60 1.01
C LEU A 57 -3.35 3.05 1.00
N SER A 58 -2.65 2.95 -0.15
CA SER A 58 -1.33 3.56 -0.28
C SER A 58 -1.46 4.91 -0.98
N LEU A 59 -0.82 5.93 -0.40
CA LEU A 59 -0.71 7.28 -0.95
C LEU A 59 0.65 7.42 -1.64
N LEU A 60 0.62 7.61 -2.96
CA LEU A 60 1.81 7.83 -3.76
C LEU A 60 2.06 9.34 -3.91
N PRO A 61 3.20 9.86 -3.42
CA PRO A 61 3.60 11.22 -3.73
C PRO A 61 4.05 11.28 -5.19
N LEU A 62 3.20 11.80 -6.06
CA LEU A 62 3.44 11.94 -7.49
C LEU A 62 3.52 13.41 -7.88
N HIS A 63 3.97 13.65 -9.10
CA HIS A 63 3.90 14.96 -9.74
C HIS A 63 3.28 14.80 -11.12
N ILE A 64 2.46 15.76 -11.52
CA ILE A 64 1.89 15.82 -12.88
C ILE A 64 2.30 17.11 -13.58
N TRP A 65 2.32 17.07 -14.90
CA TRP A 65 2.52 18.24 -15.73
C TRP A 65 1.17 18.73 -16.27
N LEU A 66 0.81 19.97 -15.99
CA LEU A 66 -0.38 20.63 -16.51
C LEU A 66 0.04 21.95 -17.15
N GLY A 67 -0.20 22.11 -18.44
CA GLY A 67 0.13 23.36 -19.14
C GLY A 67 1.62 23.73 -19.17
N GLY A 68 2.53 22.75 -18.99
CA GLY A 68 3.97 22.99 -18.90
C GLY A 68 4.49 23.31 -17.50
N GLU A 69 3.61 23.34 -16.48
CA GLU A 69 3.98 23.48 -15.08
C GLU A 69 3.82 22.16 -14.32
N MET A 70 4.67 21.93 -13.32
CA MET A 70 4.66 20.72 -12.50
C MET A 70 3.86 20.94 -11.21
N PHE A 71 2.92 20.04 -10.92
CA PHE A 71 2.06 20.08 -9.74
C PHE A 71 2.23 18.83 -8.88
N PRO A 72 2.32 18.96 -7.53
CA PRO A 72 2.26 17.81 -6.65
C PRO A 72 0.87 17.17 -6.68
N MET A 73 0.82 15.84 -6.73
CA MET A 73 -0.40 15.04 -6.73
C MET A 73 -0.26 13.87 -5.75
N GLY A 74 -1.29 13.63 -4.94
CA GLY A 74 -1.44 12.36 -4.24
C GLY A 74 -2.19 11.36 -5.13
N GLY A 75 -1.50 10.33 -5.62
CA GLY A 75 -2.16 9.20 -6.27
C GLY A 75 -2.58 8.17 -5.23
N ASP A 76 -3.76 7.58 -5.37
CA ASP A 76 -4.11 6.38 -4.62
C ASP A 76 -3.63 5.14 -5.37
N CYS A 77 -3.04 4.19 -4.64
CA CYS A 77 -2.62 2.94 -5.22
C CYS A 77 -2.79 1.81 -4.22
N LEU A 78 -3.52 0.77 -4.61
CA LEU A 78 -3.65 -0.45 -3.80
C LEU A 78 -2.57 -1.48 -4.12
N CYS A 79 -1.95 -1.36 -5.31
CA CYS A 79 -0.96 -2.28 -5.87
C CYS A 79 0.25 -1.50 -6.39
N ARG A 80 1.23 -1.21 -5.53
CA ARG A 80 2.47 -0.61 -6.01
C ARG A 80 3.28 -1.70 -6.72
N ASN A 81 3.43 -1.58 -8.05
CA ASN A 81 4.10 -2.49 -9.00
C ASN A 81 3.50 -3.92 -9.15
N ILE A 82 2.74 -4.11 -10.23
CA ILE A 82 2.50 -5.43 -10.89
C ILE A 82 3.17 -5.39 -12.28
N ALA A 83 4.41 -4.89 -12.36
CA ALA A 83 5.17 -4.84 -13.60
C ALA A 83 6.57 -5.38 -13.36
#